data_AF-A0A8K0RS73-F1
#
_entry.id   AF-A0A8K0RS73-F1
#
_cell.length_a   1.000
_cell.length_b   1.000
_cell.length_c   1.000
_cell.angle_alpha   90.00
_cell.angle_beta   90.00
_cell.angle_gamma   90.00
#
_symmetry.space_group_name_H-M   'P 1'
#
loop_
_entity.id
_entity.type
_entity.pdbx_description
1 polymer ?
#
loop_
_entity_poly.entity_id
_entity_poly.type
_entity_poly.pdbx_seq_one_letter_code
_entity_poly.pdbx_strand_id
1 'polypeptide(L)'
;MLRRKSATECIKDSFRGTESDYPLHNSICKNDLLTLQEVLSSPEASYLLTTGDGCWGTPLHVAIYLDSIEAVNLLLQAGVDVAADSSVHKQRLSPLALAASVGNQRLLWRLWSHLRSHSEVNNIQNVDSCLFQASINGQIPILRALLGWWAWTTEAKNEALFWAARSWKVYSAELLTSEVSFSQESLDKALGFAVDFKPLLGDEITIEYNGDDYLEQQLLIVHLVDAGADPNATIDRKPIILTAARHINLVGALKVLLEKGANPNATDHGGKTALHFLGSPAAIHQSGPVVRMNEIGVRLLLGHGASVLQGDDESGATPLHAAAFGASFNMLQLYLSSCPAEERRQTLGIKNKYGETLLHYAAAGAKCDIAEFLISQGLAVNGTNLNGWTPLHCALTLASQGSQLNGLSKSISDALKLAELLLSHGADPLAVTAEGWTPLHCLAIFASRKKNHTKLIQFVHDLAQRGVDIHGRATFIYWNELGDKEPKYYYWGHEVQESIRDTGSSGATVRFDYTALHFAAAHGSMSLAKALLELGADSLSEDARGNTVIKIATHSSLIDDFPGTRQAMVRLLTEAANLDRSQE
;
A
#
# COMPACT_ATOMS: atom_id res chain seq x y z
N MET A 1 -10.38 -26.63 -20.64
CA MET A 1 -8.96 -26.54 -20.20
C MET A 1 -8.06 -26.75 -21.41
N LEU A 2 -7.55 -25.68 -22.01
CA LEU A 2 -6.47 -25.79 -22.99
C LEU A 2 -5.22 -26.23 -22.21
N ARG A 3 -4.66 -27.39 -22.56
CA ARG A 3 -3.41 -27.90 -21.98
C ARG A 3 -2.33 -26.86 -22.28
N ARG A 4 -1.73 -26.22 -21.26
CA ARG A 4 -0.57 -25.34 -21.46
C ARG A 4 0.50 -26.18 -22.14
N LYS A 5 0.98 -25.72 -23.30
CA LYS A 5 2.08 -26.37 -24.03
C LYS A 5 3.32 -26.36 -23.14
N SER A 6 4.07 -27.46 -23.17
CA SER A 6 5.38 -27.52 -22.52
C SER A 6 6.37 -26.58 -23.20
N ALA A 7 7.41 -26.13 -22.49
CA ALA A 7 8.45 -25.29 -23.07
C ALA A 7 9.07 -25.92 -24.33
N THR A 8 9.25 -27.24 -24.33
CA THR A 8 9.76 -28.01 -25.47
C THR A 8 8.83 -27.97 -26.67
N GLU A 9 7.51 -28.05 -26.48
CA GLU A 9 6.52 -27.89 -27.54
C GLU A 9 6.51 -26.47 -28.10
N CYS A 10 6.59 -25.45 -27.24
CA CYS A 10 6.64 -24.05 -27.68
C CYS A 10 7.92 -23.76 -28.48
N ILE A 11 9.07 -24.25 -28.04
CA ILE A 11 10.35 -24.14 -28.76
C ILE A 11 10.23 -24.79 -30.13
N LYS A 12 9.76 -26.05 -30.19
CA LYS A 12 9.60 -26.76 -31.48
C LYS A 12 8.67 -26.01 -32.42
N ASP A 13 7.60 -25.40 -31.90
CA ASP A 13 6.68 -24.60 -32.70
C ASP A 13 7.31 -23.29 -33.20
N SER A 14 8.14 -22.62 -32.40
CA SER A 14 8.89 -21.41 -32.78
C SER A 14 9.83 -21.64 -33.97
N PHE A 15 10.37 -22.85 -34.12
CA PHE A 15 11.35 -23.19 -35.16
C PHE A 15 10.81 -24.11 -36.27
N ARG A 16 9.48 -24.26 -36.41
CA ARG A 16 8.83 -25.14 -37.43
C ARG A 16 8.95 -24.67 -38.90
N GLY A 17 9.58 -23.52 -39.17
CA GLY A 17 9.74 -22.95 -40.51
C GLY A 17 10.95 -23.49 -41.30
N THR A 18 10.89 -23.43 -42.64
CA THR A 18 11.92 -23.93 -43.57
C THR A 18 13.09 -22.97 -43.81
N GLU A 19 12.95 -21.69 -43.45
CA GLU A 19 14.03 -20.71 -43.48
C GLU A 19 13.97 -19.93 -42.16
N SER A 20 14.95 -20.16 -41.30
CA SER A 20 15.08 -19.48 -40.02
C SER A 20 16.48 -18.88 -39.97
N ASP A 21 16.59 -17.61 -39.56
CA ASP A 21 17.85 -16.91 -39.34
C ASP A 21 18.76 -17.57 -38.26
N TYR A 22 18.29 -18.67 -37.66
CA TYR A 22 18.92 -19.41 -36.57
C TYR A 22 19.21 -20.87 -36.96
N PRO A 23 20.22 -21.13 -37.81
CA PRO A 23 20.52 -22.47 -38.34
C PRO A 23 20.90 -23.48 -37.24
N LEU A 24 21.61 -23.03 -36.20
CA LEU A 24 21.97 -23.87 -35.06
C LEU A 24 20.72 -24.26 -34.23
N HIS A 25 19.85 -23.29 -33.88
CA HIS A 25 18.61 -23.57 -33.13
C HIS A 25 17.70 -24.54 -33.88
N ASN A 26 17.56 -24.38 -35.20
CA ASN A 26 16.70 -25.24 -36.03
C ASN A 26 17.24 -26.68 -36.11
N SER A 27 18.57 -26.84 -36.26
CA SER A 27 19.23 -28.15 -36.25
C SER A 27 19.02 -28.87 -34.92
N ILE A 28 19.14 -28.16 -33.80
CA ILE A 28 18.88 -28.70 -32.45
C ILE A 28 17.40 -29.07 -32.28
N CYS A 29 16.47 -28.22 -32.72
CA CYS A 29 15.02 -28.49 -32.63
C CYS A 29 14.58 -29.73 -33.43
N LYS A 30 15.22 -29.97 -34.58
CA LYS A 30 15.00 -31.13 -35.45
C LYS A 30 15.79 -32.36 -35.02
N ASN A 31 16.69 -32.22 -34.04
CA ASN A 31 17.65 -33.25 -33.63
C ASN A 31 18.55 -33.71 -34.80
N ASP A 32 18.90 -32.79 -35.70
CA ASP A 32 19.80 -33.03 -36.84
C ASP A 32 21.25 -32.72 -36.45
N LEU A 33 21.90 -33.72 -35.85
CA LEU A 33 23.27 -33.58 -35.33
C LEU A 33 24.32 -33.46 -36.44
N LEU A 34 24.05 -33.97 -37.64
CA LEU A 34 24.96 -33.89 -38.78
C LEU A 34 25.04 -32.46 -39.30
N THR A 35 23.89 -31.85 -39.60
CA THR A 35 23.84 -30.45 -40.00
C THR A 35 24.35 -29.52 -38.89
N LEU A 36 24.08 -29.84 -37.62
CA LEU A 36 24.66 -29.10 -36.50
C LEU A 36 26.19 -29.10 -36.54
N GLN A 37 26.82 -30.25 -36.75
CA GLN A 37 28.27 -30.38 -36.82
C GLN A 37 28.89 -29.69 -38.05
N GLU A 38 28.20 -29.75 -39.20
CA GLU A 38 28.61 -29.06 -40.42
C GLU A 38 28.62 -27.52 -40.22
N VAL A 39 27.56 -26.97 -39.63
CA VAL A 39 27.46 -25.53 -39.35
C VAL A 39 28.48 -25.09 -38.28
N LEU A 40 28.76 -25.92 -37.28
CA LEU A 40 29.80 -25.63 -36.27
C LEU A 40 31.22 -25.67 -36.85
N SER A 41 31.42 -26.31 -38.00
CA SER A 41 32.70 -26.34 -38.71
C SER A 41 32.88 -25.14 -39.66
N SER A 42 31.86 -24.30 -39.81
CA SER A 42 31.89 -23.12 -40.68
C SER A 42 32.63 -21.95 -40.02
N PRO A 43 33.22 -21.02 -40.79
CA PRO A 43 33.90 -19.85 -40.24
C PRO A 43 32.97 -18.91 -39.45
N GLU A 44 31.65 -18.96 -39.70
CA GLU A 44 30.62 -18.18 -39.01
C GLU A 44 30.21 -18.78 -37.64
N ALA A 45 30.70 -19.98 -37.29
CA ALA A 45 30.30 -20.70 -36.09
C ALA A 45 30.46 -19.86 -34.81
N SER A 46 31.59 -19.15 -34.66
CA SER A 46 31.86 -18.30 -33.49
C SER A 46 30.77 -17.24 -33.25
N TYR A 47 30.25 -16.63 -34.32
CA TYR A 47 29.15 -15.67 -34.23
C TYR A 47 27.83 -16.37 -33.88
N LEU A 48 27.47 -17.41 -34.63
CA LEU A 48 26.21 -18.15 -34.48
C LEU A 48 26.03 -18.78 -33.09
N LEU A 49 27.13 -19.19 -32.45
CA LEU A 49 27.13 -19.75 -31.10
C LEU A 49 26.62 -18.78 -30.03
N THR A 50 26.83 -17.47 -30.24
CA THR A 50 26.41 -16.41 -29.31
C THR A 50 25.09 -15.76 -29.70
N THR A 51 24.60 -16.01 -30.91
CA THR A 51 23.36 -15.43 -31.42
C THR A 51 22.16 -15.91 -30.60
N GLY A 52 21.50 -14.97 -29.92
CA GLY A 52 20.24 -15.20 -29.24
C GLY A 52 19.04 -15.03 -30.16
N ASP A 53 18.00 -15.85 -29.97
CA ASP A 53 16.72 -15.71 -30.67
C ASP A 53 15.78 -14.65 -30.03
N GLY A 54 16.24 -13.99 -28.96
CA GLY A 54 15.48 -12.99 -28.18
C GLY A 54 14.36 -13.57 -27.31
N CYS A 55 14.16 -14.90 -27.31
CA CYS A 55 13.09 -15.58 -26.57
C CYS A 55 13.64 -16.74 -25.72
N TRP A 56 14.21 -17.76 -26.36
CA TRP A 56 14.71 -18.96 -25.73
C TRP A 56 16.23 -18.93 -25.46
N GLY A 57 16.95 -17.93 -25.97
CA GLY A 57 18.37 -17.68 -25.77
C GLY A 57 19.26 -18.16 -26.92
N THR A 58 20.51 -18.47 -26.58
CA THR A 58 21.51 -19.03 -27.53
C THR A 58 21.18 -20.49 -27.90
N PRO A 59 21.86 -21.08 -28.91
CA PRO A 59 21.65 -22.49 -29.27
C PRO A 59 21.82 -23.44 -28.07
N LEU A 60 22.73 -23.11 -27.13
CA LEU A 60 22.94 -23.91 -25.93
C LEU A 60 21.73 -23.89 -24.99
N HIS A 61 21.04 -22.75 -24.84
CA HIS A 61 19.81 -22.70 -24.04
C HIS A 61 18.72 -23.60 -24.61
N VAL A 62 18.54 -23.57 -25.95
CA VAL A 62 17.59 -24.43 -26.65
C VAL A 62 17.93 -25.91 -26.49
N ALA A 63 19.21 -26.28 -26.60
CA ALA A 63 19.66 -27.65 -26.38
C ALA A 63 19.36 -28.15 -24.95
N ILE A 64 19.49 -27.27 -23.94
CA ILE A 64 19.19 -27.58 -22.55
C ILE A 64 17.69 -27.78 -22.33
N TYR A 65 16.85 -26.88 -22.85
CA TYR A 65 15.39 -27.03 -22.75
C TYR A 65 14.90 -28.33 -23.41
N LEU A 66 15.51 -28.72 -24.53
CA LEU A 66 15.17 -29.93 -25.27
C LEU A 66 15.80 -31.22 -24.70
N ASP A 67 16.59 -31.12 -23.64
CA ASP A 67 17.33 -32.24 -23.04
C ASP A 67 18.20 -33.02 -24.04
N SER A 68 18.85 -32.31 -24.97
CA SER A 68 19.72 -32.94 -25.99
C SER A 68 21.17 -32.96 -25.52
N ILE A 69 21.59 -34.08 -24.93
CA ILE A 69 22.96 -34.28 -24.43
C ILE A 69 23.98 -34.19 -25.58
N GLU A 70 23.65 -34.77 -26.73
CA GLU A 70 24.52 -34.83 -27.90
C GLU A 70 24.75 -33.45 -28.50
N ALA A 71 23.69 -32.65 -28.67
CA ALA A 71 23.81 -31.27 -29.13
C ALA A 71 24.61 -30.42 -28.14
N VAL A 72 24.38 -30.58 -26.83
CA VAL A 72 25.18 -29.90 -25.80
C VAL A 72 26.66 -30.26 -25.92
N ASN A 73 27.03 -31.53 -26.12
CA ASN A 73 28.42 -31.92 -26.26
C ASN A 73 29.08 -31.30 -27.51
N LEU A 74 28.38 -31.26 -28.64
CA LEU A 74 28.88 -30.62 -29.88
C LEU A 74 29.10 -29.11 -29.69
N LEU A 75 28.15 -28.44 -29.03
CA LEU A 75 28.26 -27.00 -28.73
C LEU A 75 29.40 -26.69 -27.74
N LEU A 76 29.61 -27.54 -26.74
CA LEU A 76 30.72 -27.39 -25.79
C LEU A 76 32.08 -27.59 -26.48
N GLN A 77 32.21 -28.59 -27.36
CA GLN A 77 33.42 -28.81 -28.16
C GLN A 77 33.75 -27.63 -29.07
N ALA A 78 32.73 -26.90 -29.52
CA ALA A 78 32.88 -25.68 -30.31
C ALA A 78 33.27 -24.44 -29.49
N GLY A 79 33.45 -24.57 -28.17
CA GLY A 79 33.95 -23.49 -27.31
C GLY A 79 32.89 -22.51 -26.81
N VAL A 80 31.61 -22.93 -26.73
CA VAL A 80 30.55 -22.09 -26.14
C VAL A 80 30.85 -21.78 -24.68
N ASP A 81 30.72 -20.51 -24.32
CA ASP A 81 30.70 -20.06 -22.93
C ASP A 81 29.39 -20.48 -22.23
N VAL A 82 29.51 -21.34 -21.22
CA VAL A 82 28.38 -21.84 -20.43
C VAL A 82 27.88 -20.83 -19.39
N ALA A 83 28.68 -19.83 -19.08
CA ALA A 83 28.37 -18.71 -18.20
C ALA A 83 28.13 -17.41 -18.98
N ALA A 84 27.88 -17.53 -20.29
CA ALA A 84 27.64 -16.42 -21.21
C ALA A 84 26.53 -15.46 -20.74
N ASP A 85 26.54 -14.25 -21.30
CA ASP A 85 25.58 -13.20 -20.99
C ASP A 85 24.14 -13.70 -21.06
N SER A 86 23.40 -13.34 -20.02
CA SER A 86 22.03 -13.72 -19.80
C SER A 86 21.05 -12.85 -20.60
N SER A 87 21.49 -11.69 -21.11
CA SER A 87 20.64 -10.68 -21.79
C SER A 87 19.82 -11.21 -22.98
N VAL A 88 20.29 -12.29 -23.62
CA VAL A 88 19.67 -12.91 -24.80
C VAL A 88 18.51 -13.86 -24.48
N HIS A 89 18.40 -14.33 -23.24
CA HIS A 89 17.33 -15.21 -22.78
C HIS A 89 16.21 -14.37 -22.16
N LYS A 90 14.94 -14.71 -22.44
CA LYS A 90 13.79 -13.94 -21.96
C LYS A 90 13.75 -13.79 -20.43
N GLN A 91 14.17 -14.81 -19.69
CA GLN A 91 14.24 -14.79 -18.23
C GLN A 91 15.60 -14.31 -17.70
N ARG A 92 16.48 -13.86 -18.60
CA ARG A 92 17.85 -13.44 -18.30
C ARG A 92 18.62 -14.49 -17.50
N LEU A 93 18.63 -15.72 -18.00
CA LEU A 93 19.42 -16.83 -17.45
C LEU A 93 20.64 -17.11 -18.32
N SER A 94 21.75 -17.51 -17.69
CA SER A 94 22.86 -18.15 -18.40
C SER A 94 22.50 -19.62 -18.72
N PRO A 95 23.20 -20.28 -19.67
CA PRO A 95 22.96 -21.69 -19.95
C PRO A 95 23.11 -22.58 -18.71
N LEU A 96 24.13 -22.32 -17.89
CA LEU A 96 24.35 -23.07 -16.65
C LEU A 96 23.20 -22.85 -15.64
N ALA A 97 22.74 -21.61 -15.49
CA ALA A 97 21.65 -21.27 -14.58
C ALA A 97 20.31 -21.86 -15.06
N LEU A 98 20.10 -21.92 -16.38
CA LEU A 98 18.96 -22.59 -17.00
C LEU A 98 18.99 -24.11 -16.72
N ALA A 99 20.14 -24.76 -16.84
CA ALA A 99 20.25 -26.19 -16.53
C ALA A 99 19.92 -26.46 -15.04
N ALA A 100 20.30 -25.55 -14.15
CA ALA A 100 19.97 -25.62 -12.73
C ALA A 100 18.47 -25.40 -12.47
N SER A 101 17.80 -24.49 -13.19
CA SER A 101 16.36 -24.23 -13.04
C SER A 101 15.49 -25.38 -13.55
N VAL A 102 15.85 -25.99 -14.68
CA VAL A 102 15.09 -27.08 -15.32
C VAL A 102 15.13 -28.38 -14.51
N GLY A 103 16.14 -28.60 -13.68
CA GLY A 103 16.23 -29.83 -12.87
C GLY A 103 17.04 -30.96 -13.52
N ASN A 104 17.79 -30.68 -14.60
CA ASN A 104 18.57 -31.70 -15.29
C ASN A 104 19.99 -31.87 -14.73
N GLN A 105 20.13 -32.79 -13.77
CA GLN A 105 21.41 -33.06 -13.12
C GLN A 105 22.52 -33.53 -14.08
N ARG A 106 22.17 -34.27 -15.14
CA ARG A 106 23.16 -34.81 -16.11
C ARG A 106 23.73 -33.70 -16.98
N LEU A 107 22.87 -32.85 -17.54
CA LEU A 107 23.31 -31.70 -18.32
C LEU A 107 24.07 -30.71 -17.46
N LEU A 108 23.57 -30.41 -16.27
CA LEU A 108 24.25 -29.52 -15.34
C LEU A 108 25.67 -30.01 -15.02
N TRP A 109 25.86 -31.30 -14.71
CA TRP A 109 27.18 -31.86 -14.47
C TRP A 109 28.13 -31.72 -15.66
N ARG A 110 27.64 -31.90 -16.90
CA ARG A 110 28.43 -31.75 -18.12
C ARG A 110 28.87 -30.31 -18.34
N LEU A 111 27.94 -29.36 -18.23
CA LEU A 111 28.23 -27.93 -18.33
C LEU A 111 29.24 -27.51 -17.25
N TRP A 112 29.04 -27.99 -16.02
CA TRP A 112 29.92 -27.69 -14.88
C TRP A 112 31.34 -28.26 -15.06
N SER A 113 31.46 -29.49 -15.57
CA SER A 113 32.75 -30.13 -15.85
C SER A 113 33.54 -29.36 -16.91
N HIS A 114 32.86 -28.88 -17.95
CA HIS A 114 33.46 -28.09 -19.01
C HIS A 114 33.92 -26.70 -18.54
N LEU A 115 33.15 -26.07 -17.64
CA LEU A 115 33.54 -24.81 -17.00
C LEU A 115 34.86 -24.96 -16.20
N ARG A 116 35.01 -26.05 -15.44
CA ARG A 116 36.20 -26.28 -14.61
C ARG A 116 37.47 -26.57 -15.41
N SER A 117 37.36 -27.15 -16.60
CA SER A 117 38.52 -27.46 -17.43
C SER A 117 39.11 -26.24 -18.15
N HIS A 118 38.38 -25.13 -18.22
CA HIS A 118 38.76 -23.89 -18.92
C HIS A 118 38.86 -22.74 -17.90
N SER A 119 40.04 -22.56 -17.33
CA SER A 119 40.34 -21.94 -16.02
C SER A 119 40.20 -20.41 -15.89
N GLU A 120 39.27 -19.75 -16.57
CA GLU A 120 38.95 -18.33 -16.34
C GLU A 120 37.43 -18.14 -16.27
N VAL A 121 36.86 -18.20 -15.07
CA VAL A 121 35.45 -17.84 -14.84
C VAL A 121 35.35 -16.32 -14.93
N ASN A 122 35.25 -15.80 -16.15
CA ASN A 122 35.19 -14.35 -16.42
C ASN A 122 33.93 -13.69 -15.86
N ASN A 123 32.91 -14.46 -15.47
CA ASN A 123 31.65 -13.93 -14.95
C ASN A 123 31.09 -14.75 -13.76
N ILE A 124 31.71 -14.58 -12.59
CA ILE A 124 31.35 -15.29 -11.34
C ILE A 124 29.88 -15.07 -10.97
N GLN A 125 29.30 -13.89 -11.25
CA GLN A 125 27.90 -13.59 -10.97
C GLN A 125 26.92 -14.52 -11.71
N ASN A 126 27.20 -14.84 -12.97
CA ASN A 126 26.39 -15.76 -13.76
C ASN A 126 26.49 -17.21 -13.26
N VAL A 127 27.62 -17.59 -12.67
CA VAL A 127 27.80 -18.90 -12.03
C VAL A 127 27.08 -18.95 -10.68
N ASP A 128 27.21 -17.90 -9.86
CA ASP A 128 26.50 -17.72 -8.58
C ASP A 128 24.98 -17.79 -8.76
N SER A 129 24.48 -17.36 -9.93
CA SER A 129 23.06 -17.46 -10.24
C SER A 129 22.50 -18.88 -10.26
N CYS A 130 23.32 -19.88 -10.55
CA CYS A 130 22.87 -21.27 -10.67
C CYS A 130 22.37 -21.81 -9.32
N LEU A 131 22.99 -21.39 -8.23
CA LEU A 131 22.62 -21.84 -6.88
C LEU A 131 21.24 -21.32 -6.50
N PHE A 132 20.97 -20.02 -6.70
CA PHE A 132 19.65 -19.48 -6.37
C PHE A 132 18.57 -19.90 -7.38
N GLN A 133 18.92 -20.17 -8.64
CA GLN A 133 17.98 -20.72 -9.63
C GLN A 133 17.54 -22.16 -9.32
N ALA A 134 18.44 -23.00 -8.79
CA ALA A 134 18.03 -24.30 -8.26
C ALA A 134 17.10 -24.14 -7.05
N SER A 135 17.40 -23.17 -6.19
CA SER A 135 16.64 -22.88 -4.97
C SER A 135 15.21 -22.40 -5.27
N ILE A 136 15.05 -21.41 -6.15
CA ILE A 136 13.76 -20.78 -6.50
C ILE A 136 12.80 -21.75 -7.20
N ASN A 137 13.35 -22.71 -7.96
CA ASN A 137 12.57 -23.74 -8.67
C ASN A 137 12.33 -25.00 -7.83
N GLY A 138 12.85 -25.07 -6.60
CA GLY A 138 12.66 -26.24 -5.73
C GLY A 138 13.43 -27.49 -6.18
N GLN A 139 14.54 -27.32 -6.91
CA GLN A 139 15.32 -28.42 -7.47
C GLN A 139 16.27 -29.03 -6.43
N ILE A 140 15.72 -29.71 -5.42
CA ILE A 140 16.47 -30.21 -4.24
C ILE A 140 17.69 -31.08 -4.60
N PRO A 141 17.62 -32.05 -5.55
CA PRO A 141 18.78 -32.86 -5.91
C PRO A 141 19.90 -32.04 -6.54
N ILE A 142 19.55 -31.05 -7.36
CA ILE A 142 20.51 -30.14 -7.98
C ILE A 142 21.12 -29.22 -6.92
N LEU A 143 20.29 -28.63 -6.07
CA LEU A 143 20.74 -27.71 -5.04
C LEU A 143 21.76 -28.39 -4.11
N ARG A 144 21.47 -29.61 -3.66
CA ARG A 144 22.40 -30.42 -2.87
C ARG A 144 23.70 -30.71 -3.62
N ALA A 145 23.60 -31.08 -4.90
CA ALA A 145 24.78 -31.35 -5.71
C ALA A 145 25.66 -30.10 -5.88
N LEU A 146 25.06 -28.95 -6.22
CA LEU A 146 25.75 -27.67 -6.35
C LEU A 146 26.47 -27.27 -5.06
N LEU A 147 25.83 -27.38 -3.90
CA LEU A 147 26.45 -27.09 -2.60
C LEU A 147 27.71 -27.93 -2.34
N GLY A 148 27.72 -29.19 -2.79
CA GLY A 148 28.88 -30.08 -2.66
C GLY A 148 29.96 -29.88 -3.73
N TRP A 149 29.64 -29.22 -4.85
CA TRP A 149 30.59 -29.08 -5.96
C TRP A 149 31.53 -27.89 -5.82
N TRP A 150 31.13 -26.83 -5.12
CA TRP A 150 31.85 -25.55 -5.13
C TRP A 150 31.87 -24.87 -3.76
N ALA A 151 32.97 -24.15 -3.50
CA ALA A 151 33.07 -23.26 -2.35
C ALA A 151 32.34 -21.94 -2.67
N TRP A 152 31.00 -21.97 -2.63
CA TRP A 152 30.17 -20.81 -2.91
C TRP A 152 30.46 -19.65 -1.97
N THR A 153 30.42 -18.44 -2.53
CA THR A 153 30.52 -17.20 -1.75
C THR A 153 29.38 -17.12 -0.74
N THR A 154 29.60 -16.40 0.36
CA THR A 154 28.54 -16.13 1.34
C THR A 154 27.35 -15.42 0.68
N GLU A 155 27.62 -14.52 -0.27
CA GLU A 155 26.60 -13.80 -1.01
C GLU A 155 25.73 -14.74 -1.86
N ALA A 156 26.33 -15.67 -2.61
CA ALA A 156 25.59 -16.64 -3.41
C ALA A 156 24.70 -17.54 -2.54
N LYS A 157 25.19 -17.96 -1.38
CA LYS A 157 24.43 -18.76 -0.41
C LYS A 157 23.26 -17.95 0.18
N ASN A 158 23.50 -16.69 0.53
CA ASN A 158 22.48 -15.79 1.03
C ASN A 158 21.39 -15.53 -0.01
N GLU A 159 21.76 -15.22 -1.24
CA GLU A 159 20.81 -15.06 -2.35
C GLU A 159 20.00 -16.34 -2.58
N ALA A 160 20.63 -17.51 -2.54
CA ALA A 160 19.89 -18.78 -2.66
C ALA A 160 18.84 -18.97 -1.57
N LEU A 161 19.15 -18.59 -0.32
CA LEU A 161 18.19 -18.62 0.78
C LEU A 161 17.09 -17.57 0.59
N PHE A 162 17.45 -16.34 0.21
CA PHE A 162 16.48 -15.26 0.02
C PHE A 162 15.51 -15.57 -1.11
N TRP A 163 15.95 -16.19 -2.21
CA TRP A 163 15.08 -16.59 -3.31
C TRP A 163 14.22 -17.81 -2.97
N ALA A 164 14.73 -18.79 -2.21
CA ALA A 164 13.87 -19.83 -1.62
C ALA A 164 12.75 -19.20 -0.79
N ALA A 165 13.10 -18.22 0.05
CA ALA A 165 12.15 -17.57 0.92
C ALA A 165 11.10 -16.76 0.13
N ARG A 166 11.53 -15.95 -0.86
CA ARG A 166 10.63 -15.16 -1.72
C ARG A 166 9.66 -15.99 -2.54
N SER A 167 10.02 -17.23 -2.86
CA SER A 167 9.18 -18.14 -3.67
C SER A 167 8.49 -19.22 -2.85
N TRP A 168 8.54 -19.11 -1.52
CA TRP A 168 7.95 -20.03 -0.54
C TRP A 168 8.41 -21.49 -0.73
N LYS A 169 9.66 -21.70 -1.13
CA LYS A 169 10.24 -23.04 -1.34
C LYS A 169 10.78 -23.63 -0.04
N VAL A 170 9.89 -24.21 0.76
CA VAL A 170 10.17 -24.80 2.08
C VAL A 170 11.38 -25.73 2.06
N TYR A 171 11.35 -26.76 1.19
CA TYR A 171 12.41 -27.78 1.15
C TYR A 171 13.77 -27.22 0.68
N SER A 172 13.79 -26.18 -0.14
CA SER A 172 15.03 -25.50 -0.53
C SER A 172 15.63 -24.76 0.66
N ALA A 173 14.80 -24.03 1.41
CA ALA A 173 15.24 -23.31 2.61
C ALA A 173 15.69 -24.28 3.72
N GLU A 174 14.99 -25.39 3.91
CA GLU A 174 15.35 -26.44 4.87
C GLU A 174 16.73 -27.05 4.52
N LEU A 175 16.94 -27.44 3.26
CA LEU A 175 18.25 -27.96 2.83
C LEU A 175 19.36 -26.93 3.08
N LEU A 176 19.14 -25.67 2.67
CA LEU A 176 20.14 -24.61 2.84
C LEU A 176 20.48 -24.39 4.31
N THR A 177 19.48 -24.24 5.18
CA THR A 177 19.69 -23.99 6.62
C THR A 177 20.30 -25.17 7.36
N SER A 178 20.12 -26.40 6.87
CA SER A 178 20.75 -27.60 7.44
C SER A 178 22.22 -27.79 7.02
N GLU A 179 22.58 -27.42 5.79
CA GLU A 179 23.91 -27.66 5.22
C GLU A 179 24.83 -26.42 5.28
N VAL A 180 24.27 -25.23 5.49
CA VAL A 180 24.98 -23.95 5.48
C VAL A 180 24.68 -23.15 6.74
N SER A 181 25.73 -22.66 7.39
CA SER A 181 25.60 -21.70 8.49
C SER A 181 25.33 -20.28 7.96
N PHE A 182 24.20 -19.69 8.36
CA PHE A 182 23.84 -18.32 8.02
C PHE A 182 24.03 -17.38 9.22
N SER A 183 24.28 -16.09 8.95
CA SER A 183 24.24 -15.07 10.00
C SER A 183 22.80 -14.79 10.42
N GLN A 184 22.62 -14.29 11.65
CA GLN A 184 21.31 -13.86 12.16
C GLN A 184 20.62 -12.89 11.18
N GLU A 185 21.35 -11.88 10.71
CA GLU A 185 20.83 -10.89 9.75
C GLU A 185 20.31 -11.53 8.46
N SER A 186 20.98 -12.58 7.97
CA SER A 186 20.55 -13.29 6.76
C SER A 186 19.30 -14.14 7.03
N LEU A 187 19.21 -14.80 8.18
CA LEU A 187 18.01 -15.54 8.58
C LEU A 187 16.81 -14.61 8.76
N ASP A 188 17.01 -13.47 9.42
CA ASP A 188 15.99 -12.44 9.63
C ASP A 188 15.48 -11.88 8.30
N LYS A 189 16.40 -11.57 7.38
CA LYS A 189 16.06 -11.08 6.04
C LYS A 189 15.32 -12.13 5.21
N ALA A 190 15.71 -13.40 5.30
CA ALA A 190 14.98 -14.51 4.68
C ALA A 190 13.56 -14.64 5.26
N LEU A 191 13.40 -14.54 6.58
CA LEU A 191 12.09 -14.53 7.24
C LEU A 191 11.22 -13.36 6.76
N GLY A 192 11.82 -12.18 6.62
CA GLY A 192 11.19 -11.00 6.03
C GLY A 192 10.58 -11.27 4.65
N PHE A 193 11.36 -11.91 3.76
CA PHE A 193 10.88 -12.29 2.43
C PHE A 193 9.82 -13.39 2.45
N ALA A 194 9.91 -14.34 3.38
CA ALA A 194 8.92 -15.40 3.52
C ALA A 194 7.54 -14.84 3.91
N VAL A 195 7.50 -13.78 4.70
CA VAL A 195 6.26 -13.16 5.20
C VAL A 195 5.57 -12.28 4.16
N ASP A 196 6.30 -11.73 3.18
CA ASP A 196 5.72 -10.90 2.12
C ASP A 196 5.26 -11.74 0.90
N PHE A 197 4.57 -11.09 -0.05
CA PHE A 197 4.09 -11.73 -1.27
C PHE A 197 5.24 -12.17 -2.20
N LYS A 198 5.02 -13.25 -2.96
CA LYS A 198 5.93 -13.67 -4.04
C LYS A 198 6.07 -12.53 -5.07
N PRO A 199 7.30 -12.15 -5.48
CA PRO A 199 7.47 -11.16 -6.53
C PRO A 199 6.97 -11.71 -7.88
N LEU A 200 6.42 -10.83 -8.73
CA LEU A 200 6.12 -11.17 -10.12
C LEU A 200 7.45 -11.38 -10.87
N LEU A 201 7.70 -12.59 -11.35
CA LEU A 201 8.89 -12.92 -12.12
C LEU A 201 8.51 -13.14 -13.60
N GLY A 202 9.00 -12.27 -14.49
CA GLY A 202 8.76 -12.36 -15.94
C GLY A 202 7.45 -11.70 -16.41
N ASP A 203 6.87 -12.20 -17.51
CA ASP A 203 5.64 -11.67 -18.14
C ASP A 203 4.34 -12.07 -17.39
N GLU A 204 4.44 -12.64 -16.19
CA GLU A 204 3.26 -12.96 -15.39
C GLU A 204 2.61 -11.68 -14.90
N ILE A 205 1.47 -11.34 -15.51
CA ILE A 205 0.70 -10.13 -15.17
C ILE A 205 0.00 -10.30 -13.80
N THR A 206 -0.26 -11.53 -13.35
CA THR A 206 -0.92 -11.86 -12.07
C THR A 206 -0.51 -13.24 -11.55
N ILE A 207 0.03 -13.34 -10.31
CA ILE A 207 0.25 -14.62 -9.60
C ILE A 207 -1.00 -14.95 -8.78
N GLU A 208 -1.87 -15.88 -9.18
CA GLU A 208 -2.95 -16.31 -8.28
C GLU A 208 -2.42 -17.26 -7.21
N TYR A 209 -2.49 -16.84 -5.94
CA TYR A 209 -2.13 -17.70 -4.81
C TYR A 209 -3.26 -18.67 -4.46
N ASN A 210 -2.96 -19.96 -4.40
CA ASN A 210 -3.91 -20.97 -3.95
C ASN A 210 -3.72 -21.29 -2.45
N GLY A 211 -4.55 -22.18 -1.90
CA GLY A 211 -4.46 -22.57 -0.48
C GLY A 211 -3.14 -23.27 -0.12
N ASP A 212 -2.57 -24.02 -1.05
CA ASP A 212 -1.30 -24.73 -0.84
C ASP A 212 -0.13 -23.74 -0.76
N ASP A 213 -0.15 -22.66 -1.55
CA ASP A 213 0.87 -21.60 -1.49
C ASP A 213 0.95 -20.98 -0.08
N TYR A 214 -0.19 -20.62 0.53
CA TYR A 214 -0.20 -20.04 1.88
C TYR A 214 0.15 -21.06 2.96
N LEU A 215 -0.06 -22.36 2.72
CA LEU A 215 0.40 -23.41 3.62
C LEU A 215 1.93 -23.57 3.53
N GLU A 216 2.49 -23.56 2.33
CA GLU A 216 3.95 -23.54 2.11
C GLU A 216 4.58 -22.31 2.78
N GLN A 217 3.96 -21.14 2.67
CA GLN A 217 4.41 -19.93 3.35
C GLN A 217 4.48 -20.13 4.87
N GLN A 218 3.41 -20.66 5.47
CA GLN A 218 3.34 -20.90 6.91
C GLN A 218 4.42 -21.89 7.37
N LEU A 219 4.60 -22.99 6.65
CA LEU A 219 5.65 -23.98 6.94
C LEU A 219 7.04 -23.37 6.83
N LEU A 220 7.30 -22.59 5.78
CA LEU A 220 8.58 -21.90 5.60
C LEU A 220 8.89 -20.96 6.77
N ILE A 221 7.92 -20.18 7.24
CA ILE A 221 8.08 -19.28 8.39
C ILE A 221 8.46 -20.09 9.64
N VAL A 222 7.76 -21.20 9.90
CA VAL A 222 8.10 -22.12 11.01
C VAL A 222 9.55 -22.57 10.91
N HIS A 223 9.96 -23.07 9.74
CA HIS A 223 11.31 -23.59 9.53
C HIS A 223 12.40 -22.52 9.70
N LEU A 224 12.20 -21.31 9.18
CA LEU A 224 13.19 -20.24 9.32
C LEU A 224 13.36 -19.80 10.77
N VAL A 225 12.27 -19.73 11.54
CA VAL A 225 12.35 -19.42 12.98
C VAL A 225 13.03 -20.57 13.74
N ASP A 226 12.72 -21.83 13.41
CA ASP A 226 13.37 -22.99 14.03
C ASP A 226 14.86 -23.09 13.67
N ALA A 227 15.26 -22.55 12.52
CA ALA A 227 16.65 -22.38 12.11
C ALA A 227 17.36 -21.18 12.79
N GLY A 228 16.64 -20.38 13.56
CA GLY A 228 17.19 -19.29 14.38
C GLY A 228 16.81 -17.88 13.93
N ALA A 229 15.98 -17.69 12.90
CA ALA A 229 15.48 -16.35 12.55
C ALA A 229 14.66 -15.75 13.70
N ASP A 230 14.83 -14.46 13.99
CA ASP A 230 14.08 -13.77 15.05
C ASP A 230 12.69 -13.38 14.53
N PRO A 231 11.58 -13.90 15.11
CA PRO A 231 10.23 -13.49 14.74
C PRO A 231 9.93 -12.00 15.04
N ASN A 232 10.79 -11.33 15.80
CA ASN A 232 10.73 -9.90 16.11
C ASN A 232 11.65 -9.03 15.22
N ALA A 233 12.31 -9.63 14.23
CA ALA A 233 13.23 -8.90 13.39
C ALA A 233 12.55 -7.73 12.65
N THR A 234 13.37 -6.73 12.32
CA THR A 234 12.95 -5.54 11.56
C THR A 234 13.63 -5.51 10.21
N ILE A 235 12.84 -5.47 9.14
CA ILE A 235 13.33 -5.36 7.76
C ILE A 235 13.03 -3.96 7.25
N ASP A 236 14.05 -3.27 6.76
CA ASP A 236 13.96 -1.86 6.34
C ASP A 236 13.32 -0.97 7.43
N ARG A 237 13.70 -1.20 8.69
CA ARG A 237 13.17 -0.54 9.90
C ARG A 237 11.70 -0.80 10.20
N LYS A 238 11.11 -1.83 9.58
CA LYS A 238 9.73 -2.25 9.82
C LYS A 238 9.69 -3.64 10.47
N PRO A 239 9.08 -3.80 11.66
CA PRO A 239 8.88 -5.12 12.26
C PRO A 239 8.11 -6.05 11.32
N ILE A 240 8.56 -7.29 11.18
CA ILE A 240 8.00 -8.28 10.24
C ILE A 240 6.51 -8.53 10.52
N ILE A 241 6.08 -8.48 11.80
CA ILE A 241 4.68 -8.63 12.18
C ILE A 241 3.76 -7.57 11.55
N LEU A 242 4.26 -6.35 11.33
CA LEU A 242 3.49 -5.28 10.67
C LEU A 242 3.35 -5.53 9.16
N THR A 243 4.31 -6.23 8.55
CA THR A 243 4.20 -6.68 7.16
C THR A 243 3.11 -7.74 7.03
N ALA A 244 3.08 -8.72 7.96
CA ALA A 244 2.03 -9.75 8.00
C ALA A 244 0.63 -9.17 8.27
N ALA A 245 0.51 -8.12 9.07
CA ALA A 245 -0.77 -7.47 9.37
C ALA A 245 -1.31 -6.59 8.23
N ARG A 246 -0.50 -6.27 7.21
CA ARG A 246 -0.85 -5.31 6.14
C ARG A 246 -2.00 -5.76 5.25
N HIS A 247 -2.12 -7.06 5.00
CA HIS A 247 -3.08 -7.63 4.06
C HIS A 247 -3.83 -8.81 4.68
N ILE A 248 -5.11 -8.96 4.32
CA ILE A 248 -5.96 -10.05 4.81
C ILE A 248 -5.38 -11.42 4.42
N ASN A 249 -4.79 -11.52 3.23
CA ASN A 249 -4.20 -12.75 2.71
C ASN A 249 -3.02 -13.27 3.54
N LEU A 250 -2.33 -12.40 4.29
CA LEU A 250 -1.15 -12.76 5.09
C LEU A 250 -1.51 -13.18 6.53
N VAL A 251 -2.79 -13.37 6.83
CA VAL A 251 -3.25 -13.75 8.19
C VAL A 251 -2.66 -15.08 8.67
N GLY A 252 -2.36 -16.02 7.76
CA GLY A 252 -1.66 -17.27 8.08
C GLY A 252 -0.23 -17.02 8.55
N ALA A 253 0.51 -16.15 7.85
CA ALA A 253 1.84 -15.72 8.26
C ALA A 253 1.81 -15.00 9.62
N LEU A 254 0.85 -14.09 9.84
CA LEU A 254 0.65 -13.41 11.12
C LEU A 254 0.42 -14.41 12.26
N LYS A 255 -0.45 -15.41 12.03
CA LYS A 255 -0.73 -16.47 13.01
C LYS A 255 0.55 -17.21 13.42
N VAL A 256 1.31 -17.70 12.44
CA VAL A 256 2.52 -18.48 12.71
C VAL A 256 3.58 -17.65 13.43
N LEU A 257 3.78 -16.39 13.02
CA LEU A 257 4.71 -15.48 13.71
C LEU A 257 4.35 -15.32 15.19
N LEU A 258 3.06 -15.10 15.49
CA LEU A 258 2.55 -14.98 16.86
C LEU A 258 2.73 -16.28 17.66
N GLU A 259 2.45 -17.43 17.07
CA GLU A 259 2.69 -18.76 17.67
C GLU A 259 4.18 -19.00 17.95
N LYS A 260 5.07 -18.42 17.13
CA LYS A 260 6.52 -18.47 17.29
C LYS A 260 7.10 -17.36 18.17
N GLY A 261 6.27 -16.55 18.82
CA GLY A 261 6.72 -15.55 19.81
C GLY A 261 7.02 -14.17 19.26
N ALA A 262 6.48 -13.81 18.09
CA ALA A 262 6.47 -12.42 17.63
C ALA A 262 5.71 -11.52 18.62
N ASN A 263 6.28 -10.36 18.92
CA ASN A 263 5.72 -9.37 19.82
C ASN A 263 4.52 -8.68 19.14
N PRO A 264 3.28 -8.88 19.62
CA PRO A 264 2.09 -8.27 19.03
C PRO A 264 2.06 -6.73 19.16
N ASN A 265 2.89 -6.18 20.05
CA ASN A 265 2.99 -4.75 20.35
C ASN A 265 4.21 -4.08 19.69
N ALA A 266 4.89 -4.76 18.76
CA ALA A 266 5.96 -4.13 17.99
C ALA A 266 5.42 -2.92 17.20
N THR A 267 6.19 -1.83 17.18
CA THR A 267 5.82 -0.56 16.55
C THR A 267 6.71 -0.23 15.36
N ASP A 268 6.17 0.48 14.38
CA ASP A 268 6.99 1.13 13.35
C ASP A 268 7.71 2.37 13.91
N HIS A 269 8.37 3.12 13.03
CA HIS A 269 9.08 4.36 13.38
C HIS A 269 8.15 5.50 13.84
N GLY A 270 6.83 5.35 13.70
CA GLY A 270 5.82 6.30 14.16
C GLY A 270 5.04 5.79 15.37
N GLY A 271 5.51 4.73 16.05
CA GLY A 271 4.85 4.16 17.22
C GLY A 271 3.61 3.31 16.89
N LYS A 272 3.32 3.02 15.61
CA LYS A 272 2.11 2.31 15.20
C LYS A 272 2.31 0.79 15.26
N THR A 273 1.46 0.14 16.05
CA THR A 273 1.35 -1.33 16.15
C THR A 273 0.50 -1.93 15.04
N ALA A 274 0.51 -3.26 14.91
CA ALA A 274 -0.33 -3.99 13.96
C ALA A 274 -1.83 -3.65 14.11
N LEU A 275 -2.32 -3.49 15.35
CA LEU A 275 -3.71 -3.12 15.61
C LEU A 275 -4.07 -1.72 15.11
N HIS A 276 -3.13 -0.76 15.06
CA HIS A 276 -3.42 0.55 14.46
C HIS A 276 -3.84 0.40 13.00
N PHE A 277 -3.10 -0.41 12.22
CA PHE A 277 -3.39 -0.66 10.82
C PHE A 277 -4.69 -1.44 10.61
N LEU A 278 -4.99 -2.40 11.50
CA LEU A 278 -6.22 -3.21 11.44
C LEU A 278 -7.48 -2.50 11.95
N GLY A 279 -7.38 -1.26 12.45
CA GLY A 279 -8.53 -0.42 12.77
C GLY A 279 -9.31 0.08 11.54
N SER A 280 -8.74 -0.12 10.34
CA SER A 280 -9.32 0.28 9.06
C SER A 280 -9.43 -0.91 8.09
N PRO A 281 -10.25 -0.82 7.03
CA PRO A 281 -10.34 -1.91 6.05
C PRO A 281 -8.99 -2.07 5.35
N ALA A 282 -8.46 -3.29 5.30
CA ALA A 282 -7.22 -3.64 4.62
C ALA A 282 -7.48 -4.12 3.18
N ALA A 283 -6.54 -3.85 2.27
CA ALA A 283 -6.63 -4.30 0.88
C ALA A 283 -6.48 -5.82 0.78
N ILE A 284 -7.28 -6.41 -0.11
CA ILE A 284 -7.14 -7.81 -0.50
C ILE A 284 -6.23 -7.84 -1.73
N HIS A 285 -5.08 -8.51 -1.61
CA HIS A 285 -4.13 -8.60 -2.72
C HIS A 285 -4.80 -9.26 -3.93
N GLN A 286 -4.54 -8.73 -5.13
CA GLN A 286 -5.08 -9.20 -6.43
C GLN A 286 -6.61 -9.13 -6.61
N SER A 287 -7.37 -8.61 -5.65
CA SER A 287 -8.84 -8.47 -5.78
C SER A 287 -9.28 -7.08 -6.26
N GLY A 288 -8.37 -6.27 -6.83
CA GLY A 288 -8.64 -4.89 -7.21
C GLY A 288 -8.78 -3.96 -6.00
N PRO A 289 -9.57 -2.86 -6.08
CA PRO A 289 -9.71 -1.88 -4.99
C PRO A 289 -10.58 -2.36 -3.82
N VAL A 290 -10.83 -3.67 -3.70
CA VAL A 290 -11.67 -4.23 -2.65
C VAL A 290 -10.89 -4.24 -1.33
N VAL A 291 -11.44 -3.53 -0.35
CA VAL A 291 -10.92 -3.48 1.02
C VAL A 291 -11.94 -4.11 1.98
N ARG A 292 -11.48 -4.81 3.02
CA ARG A 292 -12.35 -5.42 4.06
C ARG A 292 -11.70 -5.35 5.44
N MET A 293 -12.50 -5.52 6.49
CA MET A 293 -11.97 -5.62 7.86
C MET A 293 -11.27 -6.96 8.06
N ASN A 294 -10.06 -6.94 8.64
CA ASN A 294 -9.33 -8.15 9.00
C ASN A 294 -9.68 -8.59 10.43
N GLU A 295 -10.92 -9.07 10.63
CA GLU A 295 -11.39 -9.53 11.94
C GLU A 295 -10.50 -10.64 12.52
N ILE A 296 -10.07 -11.59 11.69
CA ILE A 296 -9.24 -12.72 12.10
C ILE A 296 -7.88 -12.22 12.61
N GLY A 297 -7.23 -11.30 11.89
CA GLY A 297 -5.97 -10.70 12.33
C GLY A 297 -6.08 -9.98 13.66
N VAL A 298 -7.20 -9.26 13.90
CA VAL A 298 -7.46 -8.61 15.19
C VAL A 298 -7.64 -9.65 16.30
N ARG A 299 -8.43 -10.71 16.07
CA ARG A 299 -8.61 -11.79 17.06
C ARG A 299 -7.28 -12.46 17.44
N LEU A 300 -6.43 -12.74 16.46
CA LEU A 300 -5.11 -13.31 16.68
C LEU A 300 -4.23 -12.39 17.53
N LEU A 301 -4.12 -11.11 17.15
CA LEU A 301 -3.32 -10.14 17.89
C LEU A 301 -3.82 -10.00 19.34
N LEU A 302 -5.12 -9.83 19.55
CA LEU A 302 -5.70 -9.72 20.89
C LEU A 302 -5.50 -11.00 21.71
N GLY A 303 -5.66 -12.17 21.09
CA GLY A 303 -5.42 -13.48 21.73
C GLY A 303 -3.97 -13.69 22.19
N HIS A 304 -3.02 -13.01 21.55
CA HIS A 304 -1.60 -13.03 21.91
C HIS A 304 -1.17 -11.83 22.79
N GLY A 305 -2.11 -11.00 23.28
CA GLY A 305 -1.81 -9.91 24.22
C GLY A 305 -1.45 -8.58 23.55
N ALA A 306 -1.92 -8.33 22.33
CA ALA A 306 -1.85 -7.00 21.72
C ALA A 306 -2.64 -5.97 22.55
N SER A 307 -2.02 -4.84 22.86
CA SER A 307 -2.63 -3.73 23.57
C SER A 307 -3.44 -2.85 22.62
N VAL A 308 -4.69 -2.57 22.98
CA VAL A 308 -5.55 -1.59 22.29
C VAL A 308 -5.30 -0.15 22.77
N LEU A 309 -4.39 0.04 23.72
CA LEU A 309 -4.10 1.32 24.39
C LEU A 309 -2.71 1.88 24.07
N GLN A 310 -1.89 1.17 23.30
CA GLN A 310 -0.59 1.67 22.87
C GLN A 310 -0.78 2.91 21.99
N GLY A 311 -0.30 4.09 22.40
CA GLY A 311 -0.37 5.30 21.58
C GLY A 311 0.74 5.36 20.53
N ASP A 312 0.46 5.99 19.40
CA ASP A 312 1.46 6.33 18.38
C ASP A 312 2.34 7.53 18.78
N ASP A 313 3.48 7.68 18.10
CA ASP A 313 4.46 8.71 18.44
C ASP A 313 4.06 10.09 17.92
N GLU A 314 3.29 10.13 16.84
CA GLU A 314 2.84 11.38 16.20
C GLU A 314 1.77 12.07 17.05
N SER A 315 0.61 11.42 17.21
CA SER A 315 -0.55 12.02 17.86
C SER A 315 -0.86 11.46 19.25
N GLY A 316 -0.26 10.33 19.63
CA GLY A 316 -0.69 9.53 20.77
C GLY A 316 -2.03 8.82 20.53
N ALA A 317 -2.49 8.71 19.28
CA ALA A 317 -3.67 7.94 18.95
C ALA A 317 -3.40 6.46 19.20
N THR A 318 -4.37 5.77 19.78
CA THR A 318 -4.28 4.34 20.08
C THR A 318 -5.00 3.51 19.01
N PRO A 319 -4.83 2.17 18.97
CA PRO A 319 -5.61 1.33 18.06
C PRO A 319 -7.12 1.49 18.24
N LEU A 320 -7.58 1.81 19.45
CA LEU A 320 -8.99 2.08 19.72
C LEU A 320 -9.48 3.37 19.04
N HIS A 321 -8.64 4.41 18.93
CA HIS A 321 -8.94 5.61 18.14
C HIS A 321 -9.06 5.28 16.64
N ALA A 322 -8.11 4.48 16.11
CA ALA A 322 -8.17 4.01 14.72
C ALA A 322 -9.44 3.19 14.45
N ALA A 323 -9.83 2.29 15.36
CA ALA A 323 -11.05 1.51 15.26
C ALA A 323 -12.32 2.39 15.33
N ALA A 324 -12.35 3.39 16.20
CA ALA A 324 -13.48 4.33 16.30
C ALA A 324 -13.67 5.13 15.00
N PHE A 325 -12.59 5.46 14.30
CA PHE A 325 -12.63 6.16 13.01
C PHE A 325 -13.03 5.26 11.84
N GLY A 326 -12.38 4.11 11.68
CA GLY A 326 -12.43 3.33 10.44
C GLY A 326 -13.33 2.10 10.48
N ALA A 327 -13.55 1.52 11.66
CA ALA A 327 -14.11 0.18 11.79
C ALA A 327 -15.64 0.13 11.76
N SER A 328 -16.19 -1.08 11.81
CA SER A 328 -17.60 -1.32 12.14
C SER A 328 -17.78 -1.38 13.65
N PHE A 329 -19.02 -1.23 14.11
CA PHE A 329 -19.34 -1.35 15.53
C PHE A 329 -18.89 -2.71 16.13
N ASN A 330 -19.10 -3.81 15.40
CA ASN A 330 -18.65 -5.15 15.83
C ASN A 330 -17.14 -5.23 16.00
N MET A 331 -16.37 -4.58 15.12
CA MET A 331 -14.92 -4.52 15.25
C MET A 331 -14.50 -3.68 16.47
N LEU A 332 -15.16 -2.55 16.74
CA LEU A 332 -14.90 -1.80 17.97
C LEU A 332 -15.18 -2.66 19.22
N GLN A 333 -16.31 -3.39 19.23
CA GLN A 333 -16.62 -4.33 20.31
C GLN A 333 -15.56 -5.42 20.46
N LEU A 334 -15.01 -5.91 19.35
CA LEU A 334 -13.92 -6.87 19.38
C LEU A 334 -12.67 -6.29 20.04
N TYR A 335 -12.28 -5.05 19.73
CA TYR A 335 -11.16 -4.38 20.42
C TYR A 335 -11.42 -4.29 21.93
N LEU A 336 -12.62 -3.85 22.30
CA LEU A 336 -13.05 -3.72 23.70
C LEU A 336 -13.19 -5.05 24.43
N SER A 337 -13.30 -6.18 23.72
CA SER A 337 -13.41 -7.52 24.33
C SER A 337 -12.13 -7.95 25.07
N SER A 338 -10.99 -7.35 24.71
CA SER A 338 -9.71 -7.58 25.39
C SER A 338 -9.54 -6.77 26.68
N CYS A 339 -10.40 -5.76 26.90
CA CYS A 339 -10.34 -4.91 28.09
C CYS A 339 -11.22 -5.47 29.22
N PRO A 340 -10.76 -5.44 30.48
CA PRO A 340 -11.59 -5.72 31.64
C PRO A 340 -12.85 -4.82 31.65
N ALA A 341 -13.98 -5.38 32.09
CA ALA A 341 -15.25 -4.66 32.07
C ALA A 341 -15.25 -3.45 33.00
N GLU A 342 -14.49 -3.54 34.08
CA GLU A 342 -14.29 -2.55 35.14
C GLU A 342 -13.54 -1.33 34.61
N GLU A 343 -12.60 -1.54 33.70
CA GLU A 343 -11.76 -0.49 33.09
C GLU A 343 -12.40 0.12 31.85
N ARG A 344 -13.47 -0.49 31.32
CA ARG A 344 -14.10 -0.09 30.05
C ARG A 344 -14.45 1.40 30.00
N ARG A 345 -14.98 1.97 31.09
CA ARG A 345 -15.31 3.40 31.14
C ARG A 345 -14.07 4.28 30.98
N GLN A 346 -12.96 3.90 31.61
CA GLN A 346 -11.69 4.59 31.49
C GLN A 346 -11.09 4.40 30.09
N THR A 347 -11.15 3.18 29.55
CA THR A 347 -10.70 2.86 28.18
C THR A 347 -11.45 3.68 27.13
N LEU A 348 -12.76 3.89 27.28
CA LEU A 348 -13.53 4.71 26.35
C LEU A 348 -13.24 6.21 26.50
N GLY A 349 -12.85 6.64 27.70
CA GLY A 349 -12.51 8.03 28.02
C GLY A 349 -11.09 8.46 27.64
N ILE A 350 -10.32 7.61 26.95
CA ILE A 350 -8.96 7.95 26.52
C ILE A 350 -8.93 9.16 25.59
N LYS A 351 -7.82 9.87 25.66
CA LYS A 351 -7.52 11.03 24.81
C LYS A 351 -6.14 10.87 24.22
N ASN A 352 -5.96 11.32 22.98
CA ASN A 352 -4.63 11.46 22.38
C ASN A 352 -3.90 12.70 22.96
N LYS A 353 -2.68 13.00 22.47
CA LYS A 353 -1.85 14.14 22.94
C LYS A 353 -2.52 15.49 22.75
N TYR A 354 -3.49 15.58 21.84
CA TYR A 354 -4.23 16.79 21.52
C TYR A 354 -5.61 16.86 22.21
N GLY A 355 -5.90 15.94 23.13
CA GLY A 355 -7.16 15.91 23.86
C GLY A 355 -8.35 15.35 23.07
N GLU A 356 -8.12 14.78 21.89
CA GLU A 356 -9.17 14.20 21.05
C GLU A 356 -9.61 12.84 21.61
N THR A 357 -10.91 12.65 21.70
CA THR A 357 -11.54 11.42 22.24
C THR A 357 -11.95 10.47 21.14
N LEU A 358 -12.33 9.24 21.50
CA LEU A 358 -12.94 8.29 20.55
C LEU A 358 -14.16 8.87 19.81
N LEU A 359 -14.93 9.76 20.45
CA LEU A 359 -16.09 10.40 19.82
C LEU A 359 -15.68 11.39 18.72
N HIS A 360 -14.51 12.06 18.85
CA HIS A 360 -13.97 12.89 17.77
C HIS A 360 -13.59 12.03 16.55
N TYR A 361 -12.93 10.90 16.79
CA TYR A 361 -12.54 9.96 15.72
C TYR A 361 -13.76 9.32 15.05
N ALA A 362 -14.77 8.89 15.83
CA ALA A 362 -16.02 8.38 15.28
C ALA A 362 -16.78 9.42 14.46
N ALA A 363 -16.76 10.69 14.91
CA ALA A 363 -17.29 11.82 14.17
C ALA A 363 -16.56 12.06 12.84
N ALA A 364 -15.22 12.11 12.88
CA ALA A 364 -14.40 12.27 11.70
C ALA A 364 -14.65 11.14 10.67
N GLY A 365 -14.84 9.90 11.13
CA GLY A 365 -15.13 8.72 10.30
C GLY A 365 -16.61 8.49 9.92
N ALA A 366 -17.53 9.39 10.31
CA ALA A 366 -18.98 9.26 10.12
C ALA A 366 -19.61 7.97 10.69
N LYS A 367 -19.09 7.46 11.81
CA LYS A 367 -19.52 6.18 12.41
C LYS A 367 -20.70 6.38 13.37
N CYS A 368 -21.92 6.46 12.82
CA CYS A 368 -23.15 6.68 13.61
C CYS A 368 -23.32 5.67 14.76
N ASP A 369 -23.21 4.37 14.50
CA ASP A 369 -23.43 3.33 15.52
C ASP A 369 -22.40 3.40 16.64
N ILE A 370 -21.15 3.74 16.31
CA ILE A 370 -20.07 3.92 17.28
C ILE A 370 -20.32 5.19 18.10
N ALA A 371 -20.68 6.31 17.46
CA ALA A 371 -20.98 7.56 18.15
C ALA A 371 -22.15 7.40 19.13
N GLU A 372 -23.24 6.77 18.69
CA GLU A 372 -24.41 6.47 19.52
C GLU A 372 -24.01 5.63 20.75
N PHE A 373 -23.23 4.57 20.53
CA PHE A 373 -22.69 3.75 21.61
C PHE A 373 -21.85 4.59 22.57
N LEU A 374 -20.88 5.36 22.08
CA LEU A 374 -20.00 6.18 22.91
C LEU A 374 -20.77 7.19 23.76
N ILE A 375 -21.78 7.86 23.20
CA ILE A 375 -22.67 8.78 23.92
C ILE A 375 -23.47 8.03 24.99
N SER A 376 -24.00 6.84 24.67
CA SER A 376 -24.73 6.00 25.64
C SER A 376 -23.85 5.55 26.82
N GLN A 377 -22.52 5.46 26.63
CA GLN A 377 -21.55 5.16 27.68
C GLN A 377 -21.19 6.39 28.53
N GLY A 378 -21.76 7.56 28.21
CA GLY A 378 -21.59 8.81 28.96
C GLY A 378 -20.38 9.65 28.53
N LEU A 379 -19.88 9.48 27.30
CA LEU A 379 -18.90 10.40 26.73
C LEU A 379 -19.57 11.75 26.46
N ALA A 380 -18.87 12.84 26.78
CA ALA A 380 -19.40 14.18 26.58
C ALA A 380 -19.53 14.51 25.09
N VAL A 381 -20.76 14.74 24.63
CA VAL A 381 -21.08 15.13 23.24
C VAL A 381 -20.39 16.44 22.83
N ASN A 382 -20.18 17.34 23.78
CA ASN A 382 -19.51 18.64 23.63
C ASN A 382 -18.07 18.64 24.15
N GLY A 383 -17.45 17.47 24.37
CA GLY A 383 -16.05 17.42 24.77
C GLY A 383 -15.17 18.08 23.71
N THR A 384 -14.28 18.98 24.11
CA THR A 384 -13.37 19.67 23.19
C THR A 384 -11.96 19.10 23.23
N ASN A 385 -11.29 19.12 22.08
CA ASN A 385 -9.83 18.94 22.02
C ASN A 385 -9.10 20.24 22.43
N LEU A 386 -7.76 20.24 22.43
CA LEU A 386 -6.96 21.41 22.85
C LEU A 386 -7.17 22.67 21.98
N ASN A 387 -7.72 22.51 20.78
CA ASN A 387 -8.01 23.60 19.84
C ASN A 387 -9.50 23.99 19.84
N GLY A 388 -10.30 23.49 20.80
CA GLY A 388 -11.73 23.80 20.87
C GLY A 388 -12.61 23.06 19.86
N TRP A 389 -12.06 22.09 19.13
CA TRP A 389 -12.86 21.27 18.22
C TRP A 389 -13.77 20.35 19.02
N THR A 390 -15.04 20.28 18.61
CA THR A 390 -16.03 19.35 19.16
C THR A 390 -16.26 18.20 18.17
N PRO A 391 -16.88 17.08 18.59
CA PRO A 391 -17.32 16.03 17.67
C PRO A 391 -18.20 16.56 16.53
N LEU A 392 -19.03 17.58 16.76
CA LEU A 392 -19.84 18.19 15.70
C LEU A 392 -18.98 18.81 14.60
N HIS A 393 -17.89 19.52 14.96
CA HIS A 393 -16.94 20.05 13.98
C HIS A 393 -16.28 18.91 13.19
N CYS A 394 -15.79 17.87 13.86
CA CYS A 394 -15.17 16.70 13.21
C CYS A 394 -16.14 15.97 12.27
N ALA A 395 -17.43 15.89 12.62
CA ALA A 395 -18.46 15.28 11.78
C ALA A 395 -18.64 16.03 10.45
N LEU A 396 -18.53 17.37 10.48
CA LEU A 396 -18.80 18.25 9.35
C LEU A 396 -17.58 18.60 8.50
N THR A 397 -16.35 18.30 8.96
CA THR A 397 -15.12 18.49 8.18
C THR A 397 -14.80 17.27 7.31
N LEU A 398 -14.19 17.49 6.14
CA LEU A 398 -13.60 16.40 5.35
C LEU A 398 -12.48 15.74 6.15
N ALA A 399 -12.58 14.43 6.32
CA ALA A 399 -11.46 13.62 6.82
C ALA A 399 -10.98 12.76 5.65
N SER A 400 -9.95 13.22 4.94
CA SER A 400 -9.18 12.36 4.04
C SER A 400 -7.89 11.99 4.76
N GLN A 401 -7.84 10.78 5.30
CA GLN A 401 -6.61 10.28 5.87
C GLN A 401 -5.51 10.27 4.81
N GLY A 402 -4.28 10.57 5.26
CA GLY A 402 -3.03 10.21 4.61
C GLY A 402 -3.09 8.85 3.92
N SER A 403 -2.13 8.55 3.04
CA SER A 403 -1.93 7.23 2.42
C SER A 403 -1.92 6.00 3.36
N GLN A 404 -2.08 6.20 4.67
CA GLN A 404 -1.91 5.24 5.76
C GLN A 404 -3.19 4.47 6.15
N LEU A 405 -4.40 4.91 5.80
CA LEU A 405 -5.68 4.25 6.20
C LEU A 405 -6.69 4.07 5.03
N ASN A 406 -6.16 3.78 3.83
CA ASN A 406 -6.91 3.26 2.67
C ASN A 406 -8.06 4.12 2.12
N GLY A 407 -7.95 5.45 2.15
CA GLY A 407 -8.74 6.32 1.27
C GLY A 407 -10.26 6.31 1.47
N LEU A 408 -10.74 5.94 2.67
CA LEU A 408 -12.14 6.07 3.03
C LEU A 408 -12.52 7.56 3.09
N SER A 409 -13.26 8.04 2.09
CA SER A 409 -13.94 9.33 2.15
C SER A 409 -15.37 9.10 2.63
N LYS A 410 -15.75 9.68 3.78
CA LYS A 410 -17.18 9.74 4.17
C LYS A 410 -17.97 10.53 3.13
N SER A 411 -19.25 10.23 2.95
CA SER A 411 -20.18 11.00 2.10
C SER A 411 -20.78 12.18 2.87
N ILE A 412 -21.23 13.23 2.17
CA ILE A 412 -21.92 14.36 2.83
C ILE A 412 -23.17 13.87 3.54
N SER A 413 -23.84 12.86 2.98
CA SER A 413 -25.05 12.30 3.60
C SER A 413 -24.74 11.62 4.93
N ASP A 414 -23.60 10.94 5.04
CA ASP A 414 -23.18 10.28 6.28
C ASP A 414 -22.73 11.30 7.33
N ALA A 415 -22.01 12.34 6.89
CA ALA A 415 -21.62 13.47 7.73
C ALA A 415 -22.84 14.20 8.32
N LEU A 416 -23.82 14.55 7.48
CA LEU A 416 -25.06 15.20 7.92
C LEU A 416 -25.86 14.30 8.88
N LYS A 417 -26.00 13.02 8.57
CA LYS A 417 -26.70 12.06 9.45
C LYS A 417 -26.05 11.98 10.84
N LEU A 418 -24.72 11.97 10.90
CA LEU A 418 -24.02 11.98 12.18
C LEU A 418 -24.13 13.33 12.90
N ALA A 419 -24.09 14.45 12.17
CA ALA A 419 -24.28 15.76 12.77
C ALA A 419 -25.69 15.91 13.37
N GLU A 420 -26.73 15.46 12.68
CA GLU A 420 -28.10 15.39 13.19
C GLU A 420 -28.19 14.53 14.46
N LEU A 421 -27.50 13.38 14.48
CA LEU A 421 -27.41 12.51 15.66
C LEU A 421 -26.75 13.23 16.85
N LEU A 422 -25.63 13.92 16.61
CA LEU A 422 -24.94 14.68 17.66
C LEU A 422 -25.82 15.81 18.20
N LEU A 423 -26.52 16.55 17.31
CA LEU A 423 -27.44 17.62 17.70
C LEU A 423 -28.65 17.10 18.50
N SER A 424 -29.18 15.91 18.17
CA SER A 424 -30.27 15.31 18.93
C SER A 424 -29.85 14.89 20.35
N HIS A 425 -28.57 14.58 20.53
CA HIS A 425 -27.94 14.33 21.83
C HIS A 425 -27.41 15.59 22.53
N GLY A 426 -27.74 16.79 22.03
CA GLY A 426 -27.39 18.06 22.67
C GLY A 426 -26.00 18.61 22.31
N ALA A 427 -25.46 18.25 21.15
CA ALA A 427 -24.29 18.93 20.61
C ALA A 427 -24.56 20.44 20.45
N ASP A 428 -23.60 21.26 20.86
CA ASP A 428 -23.67 22.71 20.76
C ASP A 428 -23.28 23.17 19.35
N PRO A 429 -24.22 23.70 18.55
CA PRO A 429 -23.92 24.22 17.22
C PRO A 429 -23.20 25.59 17.27
N LEU A 430 -23.18 26.26 18.42
CA LEU A 430 -22.59 27.59 18.59
C LEU A 430 -21.11 27.54 18.99
N ALA A 431 -20.58 26.36 19.27
CA ALA A 431 -19.18 26.19 19.60
C ALA A 431 -18.29 26.70 18.45
N VAL A 432 -17.18 27.36 18.82
CA VAL A 432 -16.21 27.92 17.87
C VAL A 432 -14.82 27.39 18.21
N THR A 433 -14.05 26.99 17.19
CA THR A 433 -12.67 26.51 17.38
C THR A 433 -11.71 27.66 17.67
N ALA A 434 -10.48 27.34 18.08
CA ALA A 434 -9.42 28.33 18.28
C ALA A 434 -9.09 29.14 17.01
N GLU A 435 -9.33 28.56 15.83
CA GLU A 435 -9.18 29.20 14.52
C GLU A 435 -10.38 30.06 14.12
N GLY A 436 -11.44 30.12 14.93
CA GLY A 436 -12.69 30.83 14.62
C GLY A 436 -13.68 30.00 13.80
N TRP A 437 -13.48 28.69 13.65
CA TRP A 437 -14.38 27.89 12.81
C TRP A 437 -15.68 27.60 13.55
N THR A 438 -16.78 27.83 12.84
CA THR A 438 -18.13 27.38 13.22
C THR A 438 -18.48 26.11 12.43
N PRO A 439 -19.56 25.38 12.79
CA PRO A 439 -20.05 24.26 11.98
C PRO A 439 -20.30 24.58 10.50
N LEU A 440 -20.66 25.83 10.16
CA LEU A 440 -20.84 26.28 8.78
C LEU A 440 -19.51 26.37 8.02
N HIS A 441 -18.41 26.76 8.68
CA HIS A 441 -17.08 26.76 8.08
C HIS A 441 -16.62 25.33 7.73
N CYS A 442 -16.81 24.37 8.65
CA CYS A 442 -16.52 22.95 8.41
C CYS A 442 -17.29 22.41 7.20
N LEU A 443 -18.60 22.68 7.13
CA LEU A 443 -19.48 22.26 6.03
C LEU A 443 -19.04 22.80 4.66
N ALA A 444 -18.51 24.02 4.62
CA ALA A 444 -18.12 24.69 3.38
C ALA A 444 -16.98 23.99 2.64
N ILE A 445 -16.08 23.34 3.39
CA ILE A 445 -14.99 22.53 2.85
C ILE A 445 -15.55 21.25 2.19
N PHE A 446 -16.60 20.66 2.78
CA PHE A 446 -17.14 19.37 2.35
C PHE A 446 -18.00 19.46 1.08
N ALA A 447 -18.76 20.54 0.91
CA ALA A 447 -19.89 20.61 -0.02
C ALA A 447 -19.54 20.86 -1.51
N SER A 448 -18.29 20.66 -1.91
CA SER A 448 -17.72 21.13 -3.19
C SER A 448 -17.91 20.18 -4.40
N ARG A 449 -18.27 18.91 -4.22
CA ARG A 449 -17.97 17.90 -5.27
C ARG A 449 -19.12 17.37 -6.16
N LYS A 450 -20.43 17.57 -5.89
CA LYS A 450 -21.55 17.10 -6.78
C LYS A 450 -22.86 17.92 -6.63
N LYS A 451 -23.74 17.86 -7.66
CA LYS A 451 -24.98 18.64 -7.82
C LYS A 451 -25.98 18.50 -6.65
N ASN A 452 -26.56 19.65 -6.26
CA ASN A 452 -27.74 19.88 -5.40
C ASN A 452 -28.02 18.84 -4.30
N HIS A 453 -27.49 19.10 -3.10
CA HIS A 453 -27.88 18.39 -1.89
C HIS A 453 -28.99 19.15 -1.16
N THR A 454 -30.27 18.84 -1.42
CA THR A 454 -31.41 19.43 -0.69
C THR A 454 -31.26 19.28 0.83
N LYS A 455 -30.72 18.13 1.27
CA LYS A 455 -30.43 17.88 2.69
C LYS A 455 -29.40 18.84 3.29
N LEU A 456 -28.39 19.23 2.50
CA LEU A 456 -27.39 20.21 2.95
C LEU A 456 -28.06 21.57 3.19
N ILE A 457 -28.89 22.03 2.25
CA ILE A 457 -29.60 23.31 2.37
C ILE A 457 -30.51 23.29 3.61
N GLN A 458 -31.29 22.23 3.79
CA GLN A 458 -32.13 22.04 4.97
C GLN A 458 -31.32 22.09 6.27
N PHE A 459 -30.17 21.41 6.30
CA PHE A 459 -29.29 21.40 7.47
C PHE A 459 -28.68 22.78 7.76
N VAL A 460 -28.32 23.54 6.74
CA VAL A 460 -27.80 24.92 6.89
C VAL A 460 -28.87 25.85 7.48
N HIS A 461 -30.12 25.74 7.02
CA HIS A 461 -31.23 26.49 7.62
C HIS A 461 -31.50 26.05 9.07
N ASP A 462 -31.40 24.75 9.40
CA ASP A 462 -31.51 24.27 10.78
C ASP A 462 -30.41 24.86 11.67
N LEU A 463 -29.15 24.87 11.22
CA LEU A 463 -28.05 25.53 11.95
C LEU A 463 -28.30 27.03 12.14
N ALA A 464 -28.79 27.73 11.12
CA ALA A 464 -29.12 29.15 11.23
C ALA A 464 -30.27 29.40 12.23
N GLN A 465 -31.31 28.56 12.23
CA GLN A 465 -32.39 28.64 13.22
C GLN A 465 -31.90 28.38 14.65
N ARG A 466 -30.86 27.55 14.80
CA ARG A 466 -30.18 27.32 16.08
C ARG A 466 -29.25 28.48 16.49
N GLY A 467 -29.12 29.51 15.67
CA GLY A 467 -28.37 30.74 15.98
C GLY A 467 -26.89 30.72 15.58
N VAL A 468 -26.46 29.81 14.71
CA VAL A 468 -25.08 29.80 14.22
C VAL A 468 -24.79 31.07 13.43
N ASP A 469 -23.69 31.74 13.77
CA ASP A 469 -23.29 32.98 13.12
C ASP A 469 -22.91 32.75 11.64
N ILE A 470 -23.73 33.32 10.75
CA ILE A 470 -23.54 33.29 9.29
C ILE A 470 -22.37 34.19 8.86
N HIS A 471 -22.06 35.21 9.66
CA HIS A 471 -20.98 36.17 9.42
C HIS A 471 -19.72 35.86 10.24
N GLY A 472 -19.68 34.71 10.91
CA GLY A 472 -18.54 34.28 11.71
C GLY A 472 -17.26 34.31 10.90
N ARG A 473 -16.16 34.72 11.52
CA ARG A 473 -14.86 34.91 10.86
C ARG A 473 -13.86 33.87 11.35
N ALA A 474 -13.23 33.22 10.38
CA ALA A 474 -12.31 32.11 10.61
C ALA A 474 -10.97 32.31 9.89
N THR A 475 -9.94 31.67 10.44
CA THR A 475 -8.62 31.54 9.81
C THR A 475 -8.63 30.36 8.84
N PHE A 476 -8.08 30.55 7.64
CA PHE A 476 -8.00 29.52 6.60
C PHE A 476 -6.57 29.36 6.07
N ILE A 477 -6.19 28.14 5.68
CA ILE A 477 -4.87 27.84 5.11
C ILE A 477 -5.05 27.47 3.64
N TYR A 478 -4.23 28.06 2.79
CA TYR A 478 -4.18 27.80 1.36
C TYR A 478 -2.73 27.62 0.90
N TRP A 479 -2.50 26.79 -0.11
CA TRP A 479 -1.14 26.36 -0.52
C TRP A 479 -0.72 27.08 -1.79
N ASN A 480 -0.10 28.27 -1.63
CA ASN A 480 0.34 29.29 -2.62
C ASN A 480 -0.59 30.51 -2.80
N GLU A 481 -0.04 31.67 -3.22
CA GLU A 481 -0.76 32.96 -3.31
C GLU A 481 -2.04 32.97 -4.17
N LEU A 482 -2.16 32.04 -5.11
CA LEU A 482 -3.24 31.92 -6.10
C LEU A 482 -4.23 30.77 -5.81
N GLY A 483 -3.96 29.91 -4.83
CA GLY A 483 -4.82 28.79 -4.42
C GLY A 483 -4.69 27.49 -5.23
N ASP A 484 -3.71 27.36 -6.14
CA ASP A 484 -3.65 26.36 -7.24
C ASP A 484 -3.67 24.87 -6.87
N LYS A 485 -3.43 24.49 -5.62
CA LYS A 485 -3.44 23.08 -5.20
C LYS A 485 -4.10 22.89 -3.84
N GLU A 486 -5.10 22.01 -3.78
CA GLU A 486 -5.57 21.45 -2.51
C GLU A 486 -4.40 20.76 -1.77
N PRO A 487 -4.36 20.79 -0.42
CA PRO A 487 -3.56 19.83 0.29
C PRO A 487 -4.04 18.43 -0.09
N LYS A 488 -3.11 17.49 -0.28
CA LYS A 488 -3.42 16.09 -0.62
C LYS A 488 -4.31 15.43 0.46
N TYR A 489 -4.38 16.03 1.65
CA TYR A 489 -5.10 15.59 2.84
C TYR A 489 -5.78 16.79 3.52
N TYR A 490 -7.08 16.68 3.83
CA TYR A 490 -7.80 17.69 4.61
C TYR A 490 -7.64 17.36 6.09
N TYR A 491 -7.10 18.34 6.82
CA TYR A 491 -6.83 18.27 8.25
C TYR A 491 -8.12 18.45 9.06
N TRP A 492 -8.26 17.70 10.14
CA TRP A 492 -9.34 17.88 11.13
C TRP A 492 -8.74 17.95 12.54
N GLY A 493 -9.45 18.59 13.47
CA GLY A 493 -9.01 18.64 14.86
C GLY A 493 -7.65 19.35 15.02
N HIS A 494 -6.69 18.68 15.63
CA HIS A 494 -5.36 19.24 15.92
C HIS A 494 -4.54 19.59 14.67
N GLU A 495 -4.68 18.78 13.63
CA GLU A 495 -3.88 18.87 12.40
C GLU A 495 -4.07 20.24 11.70
N VAL A 496 -5.24 20.87 11.88
CA VAL A 496 -5.54 22.19 11.32
C VAL A 496 -4.59 23.24 11.88
N GLN A 497 -4.40 23.27 13.20
CA GLN A 497 -3.56 24.26 13.84
C GLN A 497 -2.07 24.01 13.60
N GLU A 498 -1.64 22.75 13.56
CA GLU A 498 -0.26 22.40 13.22
C GLU A 498 0.08 22.86 11.81
N SER A 499 -0.85 22.68 10.87
CA SER A 499 -0.71 23.18 9.50
C SER A 499 -0.63 24.71 9.43
N ILE A 500 -1.33 25.44 10.31
CA ILE A 500 -1.21 26.92 10.39
C ILE A 500 0.20 27.31 10.86
N ARG A 501 0.77 26.55 11.81
CA ARG A 501 2.08 26.84 12.40
C ARG A 501 3.24 26.50 11.46
N ASP A 502 3.14 25.43 10.67
CA ASP A 502 4.22 24.96 9.76
C ASP A 502 4.11 25.51 8.33
N THR A 503 3.69 26.77 8.19
CA THR A 503 3.52 27.41 6.87
C THR A 503 4.84 27.67 6.14
N GLY A 504 5.95 27.83 6.89
CA GLY A 504 7.27 28.15 6.33
C GLY A 504 7.91 27.02 5.52
N SER A 505 7.76 25.77 5.96
CA SER A 505 8.34 24.58 5.31
C SER A 505 7.55 24.13 4.08
N SER A 506 6.29 24.55 4.01
CA SER A 506 5.25 23.86 3.27
C SER A 506 4.71 24.70 2.10
N GLY A 507 5.12 25.98 2.03
CA GLY A 507 4.65 26.95 1.03
C GLY A 507 3.18 27.36 1.24
N ALA A 508 2.60 26.94 2.37
CA ALA A 508 1.28 27.32 2.78
C ALA A 508 1.24 28.78 3.21
N THR A 509 0.06 29.33 3.09
CA THR A 509 -0.21 30.72 3.35
C THR A 509 -1.51 30.82 4.12
N VAL A 510 -1.56 31.75 5.06
CA VAL A 510 -2.71 31.89 5.97
C VAL A 510 -3.55 33.09 5.55
N ARG A 511 -4.87 32.90 5.58
CA ARG A 511 -5.89 33.93 5.41
C ARG A 511 -6.65 34.08 6.71
N PHE A 512 -7.00 35.32 7.03
CA PHE A 512 -7.77 35.66 8.21
C PHE A 512 -9.09 36.29 7.77
N ASP A 513 -10.06 36.29 8.66
CA ASP A 513 -11.39 36.90 8.48
C ASP A 513 -12.24 36.31 7.34
N TYR A 514 -12.06 35.02 7.04
CA TYR A 514 -12.94 34.35 6.08
C TYR A 514 -14.27 34.01 6.73
N THR A 515 -15.37 34.36 6.06
CA THR A 515 -16.71 33.87 6.42
C THR A 515 -17.00 32.53 5.76
N ALA A 516 -18.03 31.82 6.23
CA ALA A 516 -18.47 30.57 5.60
C ALA A 516 -18.81 30.77 4.11
N LEU A 517 -19.26 31.96 3.71
CA LEU A 517 -19.50 32.31 2.30
C LEU A 517 -18.19 32.43 1.51
N HIS A 518 -17.13 33.02 2.08
CA HIS A 518 -15.79 33.02 1.46
C HIS A 518 -15.28 31.59 1.23
N PHE A 519 -15.45 30.68 2.20
CA PHE A 519 -15.09 29.27 2.04
C PHE A 519 -15.89 28.58 0.94
N ALA A 520 -17.22 28.78 0.93
CA ALA A 520 -18.11 28.19 -0.07
C ALA A 520 -17.78 28.68 -1.49
N ALA A 521 -17.47 29.97 -1.62
CA ALA A 521 -17.04 30.59 -2.86
C ALA A 521 -15.69 30.03 -3.34
N ALA A 522 -14.72 29.88 -2.44
CA ALA A 522 -13.41 29.31 -2.77
C ALA A 522 -13.51 27.88 -3.30
N HIS A 523 -14.34 27.02 -2.70
CA HIS A 523 -14.47 25.60 -3.08
C HIS A 523 -15.57 25.33 -4.12
N GLY A 524 -16.23 26.38 -4.64
CA GLY A 524 -17.29 26.24 -5.64
C GLY A 524 -18.57 25.55 -5.13
N SER A 525 -18.85 25.62 -3.83
CA SER A 525 -20.04 25.00 -3.24
C SER A 525 -21.31 25.82 -3.52
N MET A 526 -21.90 25.61 -4.70
CA MET A 526 -23.07 26.37 -5.17
C MET A 526 -24.28 26.27 -4.24
N SER A 527 -24.58 25.08 -3.72
CA SER A 527 -25.75 24.88 -2.86
C SER A 527 -25.61 25.56 -1.50
N LEU A 528 -24.40 25.53 -0.92
CA LEU A 528 -24.14 26.20 0.35
C LEU A 528 -24.11 27.72 0.17
N ALA A 529 -23.45 28.22 -0.87
CA ALA A 529 -23.42 29.66 -1.16
C ALA A 529 -24.83 30.24 -1.32
N LYS A 530 -25.71 29.54 -2.05
CA LYS A 530 -27.14 29.91 -2.17
C LYS A 530 -27.83 29.98 -0.82
N ALA A 531 -27.72 28.92 -0.01
CA ALA A 531 -28.37 28.88 1.29
C ALA A 531 -27.87 29.98 2.23
N LEU A 532 -26.56 30.27 2.23
CA LEU A 532 -25.97 31.35 3.02
C LEU A 532 -26.49 32.73 2.57
N LEU A 533 -26.55 32.99 1.26
CA LEU A 533 -27.09 34.25 0.72
C LEU A 533 -28.58 34.42 1.03
N GLU A 534 -29.39 33.35 0.92
CA GLU A 534 -30.81 33.35 1.30
C GLU A 534 -31.01 33.65 2.80
N LEU A 535 -30.03 33.27 3.62
CA LEU A 535 -29.99 33.56 5.06
C LEU A 535 -29.41 34.95 5.39
N GLY A 536 -29.04 35.75 4.39
CA GLY A 536 -28.53 37.11 4.58
C GLY A 536 -27.00 37.22 4.71
N ALA A 537 -26.23 36.23 4.24
CA ALA A 537 -24.77 36.37 4.18
C ALA A 537 -24.37 37.53 3.26
N ASP A 538 -23.49 38.41 3.76
CA ASP A 538 -23.01 39.57 3.02
C ASP A 538 -22.11 39.16 1.84
N SER A 539 -22.60 39.40 0.63
CA SER A 539 -21.92 39.06 -0.63
C SER A 539 -20.74 40.00 -0.95
N LEU A 540 -20.69 41.16 -0.30
CA LEU A 540 -19.64 42.17 -0.40
C LEU A 540 -18.60 42.06 0.72
N SER A 541 -18.78 41.12 1.66
CA SER A 541 -17.84 40.92 2.76
C SER A 541 -16.41 40.71 2.26
N GLU A 542 -15.46 41.28 3.00
CA GLU A 542 -14.03 41.24 2.68
C GLU A 542 -13.25 40.45 3.73
N ASP A 543 -12.23 39.72 3.27
CA ASP A 543 -11.21 39.12 4.12
C ASP A 543 -10.24 40.17 4.70
N ALA A 544 -9.30 39.74 5.55
CA ALA A 544 -8.30 40.63 6.16
C ALA A 544 -7.35 41.32 5.15
N ARG A 545 -7.37 40.94 3.87
CA ARG A 545 -6.59 41.55 2.78
C ARG A 545 -7.46 42.39 1.84
N GLY A 546 -8.74 42.61 2.15
CA GLY A 546 -9.66 43.35 1.29
C GLY A 546 -10.13 42.57 0.06
N ASN A 547 -10.06 41.23 0.07
CA ASN A 547 -10.61 40.41 -1.00
C ASN A 547 -12.07 40.12 -0.73
N THR A 548 -12.94 40.55 -1.63
CA THR A 548 -14.36 40.18 -1.59
C THR A 548 -14.58 38.71 -1.94
N VAL A 549 -15.73 38.17 -1.53
CA VAL A 549 -16.18 36.83 -1.91
C VAL A 549 -16.11 36.59 -3.43
N ILE A 550 -16.52 37.58 -4.24
CA ILE A 550 -16.47 37.51 -5.71
C ILE A 550 -15.02 37.37 -6.20
N LYS A 551 -14.10 38.17 -5.63
CA LYS A 551 -12.69 38.12 -6.02
C LYS A 551 -12.08 36.75 -5.73
N ILE A 552 -12.44 36.14 -4.59
CA ILE A 552 -12.02 34.77 -4.26
C ILE A 552 -12.58 33.77 -5.26
N ALA A 553 -13.90 33.78 -5.54
CA ALA A 553 -14.51 32.86 -6.50
C ALA A 553 -13.89 32.97 -7.91
N THR A 554 -13.48 34.17 -8.31
CA THR A 554 -12.93 34.43 -9.65
C THR A 554 -11.53 33.83 -9.82
N HIS A 555 -10.71 33.91 -8.77
CA HIS A 555 -9.30 33.50 -8.82
C HIS A 555 -9.05 32.12 -8.21
N SER A 556 -10.03 31.51 -7.54
CA SER A 556 -9.87 30.17 -6.96
C SER A 556 -9.75 29.12 -8.07
N SER A 557 -8.62 28.44 -8.07
CA SER A 557 -8.32 27.26 -8.89
C SER A 557 -9.06 26.01 -8.41
N LEU A 558 -9.53 25.97 -7.17
CA LEU A 558 -10.30 24.85 -6.59
C LEU A 558 -11.64 24.63 -7.30
N ILE A 559 -12.05 25.58 -8.14
CA ILE A 559 -13.27 25.54 -8.95
C ILE A 559 -13.01 24.97 -10.36
N ASP A 560 -11.75 24.86 -10.80
CA ASP A 560 -11.39 24.54 -12.19
C ASP A 560 -11.69 23.10 -12.63
N ASP A 561 -11.96 22.19 -11.68
CA ASP A 561 -12.28 20.79 -12.00
C ASP A 561 -13.60 20.61 -12.77
N PHE A 562 -14.46 21.64 -12.84
CA PHE A 562 -15.77 21.57 -13.52
C PHE A 562 -16.04 22.78 -14.43
N PRO A 563 -16.22 22.56 -15.75
CA PRO A 563 -16.55 23.63 -16.69
C PRO A 563 -17.85 24.35 -16.31
N GLY A 564 -17.76 25.66 -16.07
CA GLY A 564 -18.92 26.54 -15.81
C GLY A 564 -19.26 26.78 -14.34
N THR A 565 -18.70 26.03 -13.38
CA THR A 565 -18.98 26.25 -11.94
C THR A 565 -18.49 27.62 -11.47
N ARG A 566 -17.29 28.04 -11.90
CA ARG A 566 -16.77 29.39 -11.61
C ARG A 566 -17.70 30.47 -12.10
N GLN A 567 -18.13 30.37 -13.36
CA GLN A 567 -19.03 31.37 -13.97
C GLN A 567 -20.38 31.41 -13.26
N ALA A 568 -20.91 30.26 -12.86
CA ALA A 568 -22.16 30.18 -12.10
C ALA A 568 -22.03 30.79 -10.70
N MET A 569 -20.93 30.52 -9.99
CA MET A 569 -20.65 31.09 -8.67
C MET A 569 -20.49 32.60 -8.73
N VAL A 570 -19.67 33.10 -9.67
CA VAL A 570 -19.48 34.54 -9.87
C VAL A 570 -20.79 35.24 -10.23
N ARG A 571 -21.63 34.64 -11.09
CA ARG A 571 -22.96 35.18 -11.41
C ARG A 571 -23.86 35.25 -10.18
N LEU A 572 -23.96 34.16 -9.40
CA LEU A 572 -24.76 34.11 -8.18
C LEU A 572 -24.37 35.23 -7.20
N LEU A 573 -23.06 35.37 -6.96
CA LEU A 573 -22.54 36.38 -6.04
C LEU A 573 -22.73 37.80 -6.58
N THR A 574 -22.61 38.01 -7.90
CA THR A 574 -22.84 39.33 -8.53
C THR A 574 -24.32 39.73 -8.45
N GLU A 575 -25.24 38.78 -8.66
CA GLU A 575 -26.67 39.02 -8.52
C GLU A 575 -27.03 39.39 -7.08
N ALA A 576 -26.47 38.68 -6.09
CA ALA A 576 -26.62 39.03 -4.67
C ALA A 576 -26.03 40.41 -4.34
N ALA A 577 -24.83 40.71 -4.83
CA ALA A 577 -24.19 42.02 -4.60
C ALA A 577 -24.98 43.20 -5.16
N ASN A 578 -25.65 43.01 -6.30
CA ASN A 578 -26.53 44.04 -6.87
C ASN A 578 -27.79 44.25 -6.03
N LEU A 579 -28.32 43.18 -5.41
CA LEU A 579 -29.44 43.27 -4.47
C LEU A 579 -29.02 44.00 -3.20
N ASP A 580 -27.87 43.64 -2.61
CA ASP A 580 -27.35 44.28 -1.40
C ASP A 580 -27.14 45.79 -1.60
N ARG A 581 -26.52 46.19 -2.72
CA ARG A 581 -26.33 47.61 -3.10
C ARG A 581 -27.61 48.38 -3.38
N SER A 582 -28.72 47.69 -3.63
CA SER A 582 -30.03 48.33 -3.86
C SER A 582 -30.85 48.51 -2.57
N GLN A 583 -30.40 47.89 -1.48
CA GLN A 583 -31.03 47.97 -0.15
C GLN A 583 -30.29 48.91 0.81
N GLU A 584 -29.02 49.23 0.55
CA GLU A 584 -28.29 50.39 1.10
C GLU A 584 -28.75 51.72 0.49
#